data_AF-A0A1I9YTK3-F1
#
_entry.id   AF-A0A1I9YTK3-F1
#
_cell.length_a   1.000
_cell.length_b   1.000
_cell.length_c   1.000
_cell.angle_alpha   90.00
_cell.angle_beta   90.00
_cell.angle_gamma   90.00
#
_symmetry.space_group_name_H-M   'P 1'
#
loop_
_entity.id
_entity.type
_entity.pdbx_description
1 polymer ?
#
loop_
_entity_poly.entity_id
_entity_poly.type
_entity_poly.pdbx_seq_one_letter_code
_entity_poly.pdbx_strand_id
1 'polypeptide(L)'
;MSRSNHFTIVTGVTTMSDTKLFMPRRGDFGWQPLVSAFEPTIEDMLSNRAYFGMPPEALYLWGTLRDEDGEIYCPMRRIPAGLQTDAKDTRRRFYLCTTLGHDDGMHMHPVGKESVPNDGFVRTLEEGRIHWRSDPQARGNRFHVTWTPEDCSWYEENGMDIKGKLVKPGMHWYLPGRDAGMYYVANIFEMEGTILGKKVRGMIGFDPIHMYEGGEIYKTKDALVQEKLELVWYTWATRYKDGSIDFGHFTLGHDMFGFAILGNEKGEVRFTYDVTGTIDFGANGYWQEGIRYSAFGDEWEFMPDPRGRLVGLGTLKNPQVDGRWRRVGDAREPDVWFAWGEAAPAHGSRPTNRLPGLGTRVGVNFRKY
;
A
#
# COMPACT_ATOMS: atom_id res chain seq x y z
N MET A 1 56.10 43.30 23.68
CA MET A 1 56.42 41.86 23.54
C MET A 1 55.13 41.13 23.23
N SER A 2 54.88 40.91 21.93
CA SER A 2 53.71 40.19 21.42
C SER A 2 54.05 38.70 21.36
N ARG A 3 53.26 37.86 22.02
CA ARG A 3 53.32 36.40 21.85
C ARG A 3 51.99 35.94 21.28
N SER A 4 52.05 35.51 20.02
CA SER A 4 50.98 34.99 19.20
C SER A 4 50.50 33.63 19.71
N ASN A 5 49.18 33.46 19.82
CA ASN A 5 48.53 32.17 19.97
C ASN A 5 48.63 31.39 18.65
N HIS A 6 49.34 30.27 18.64
CA HIS A 6 49.27 29.30 17.56
C HIS A 6 48.08 28.36 17.80
N PHE A 7 47.02 28.54 17.00
CA PHE A 7 46.02 27.50 16.78
C PHE A 7 46.56 26.58 15.68
N THR A 8 46.86 25.33 16.05
CA THR A 8 47.13 24.27 15.08
C THR A 8 45.80 23.81 14.51
N ILE A 9 45.50 24.21 13.27
CA ILE A 9 44.40 23.63 12.49
C ILE A 9 44.84 22.22 12.12
N VAL A 10 44.24 21.22 12.75
CA VAL A 10 44.34 19.83 12.31
C VAL A 10 43.51 19.70 11.04
N THR A 11 44.15 19.89 9.88
CA THR A 11 43.58 19.48 8.60
C THR A 11 43.63 17.96 8.52
N GLY A 12 42.65 17.30 9.15
CA GLY A 12 42.37 15.90 8.86
C GLY A 12 41.92 15.80 7.42
N VAL A 13 42.84 15.46 6.52
CA VAL A 13 42.50 15.00 5.18
C VAL A 13 41.85 13.64 5.39
N THR A 14 40.53 13.62 5.55
CA THR A 14 39.76 12.41 5.40
C THR A 14 39.97 11.97 3.96
N THR A 15 40.81 10.96 3.75
CA THR A 15 40.89 10.24 2.48
C THR A 15 39.46 9.84 2.13
N MET A 16 38.85 10.50 1.16
CA MET A 16 37.62 10.02 0.55
C MET A 16 37.93 8.60 0.10
N SER A 17 37.31 7.63 0.76
CA SER A 17 37.43 6.23 0.38
C SER A 17 37.14 6.09 -1.10
N ASP A 18 37.88 5.22 -1.78
CA ASP A 18 37.66 4.76 -3.15
C ASP A 18 36.29 4.07 -3.30
N THR A 19 35.20 4.80 -3.07
CA THR A 19 33.85 4.31 -3.30
C THR A 19 33.66 4.33 -4.80
N LYS A 20 33.93 3.20 -5.43
CA LYS A 20 33.69 2.98 -6.86
C LYS A 20 32.25 3.39 -7.18
N LEU A 21 32.10 4.44 -8.00
CA LEU A 21 30.79 4.89 -8.47
C LEU A 21 30.16 3.77 -9.28
N PHE A 22 29.07 3.20 -8.76
CA PHE A 22 28.27 2.21 -9.47
C PHE A 22 27.17 2.93 -10.24
N MET A 23 27.27 2.90 -11.57
CA MET A 23 26.25 3.42 -12.47
C MET A 23 25.19 2.34 -12.74
N PRO A 24 23.90 2.68 -12.74
CA PRO A 24 22.85 1.76 -13.20
C PRO A 24 23.06 1.35 -14.65
N ARG A 25 22.49 0.21 -15.02
CA ARG A 25 22.48 -0.26 -16.41
C ARG A 25 21.46 0.54 -17.22
N ARG A 26 21.57 0.49 -18.56
CA ARG A 26 20.54 1.04 -19.45
C ARG A 26 19.16 0.47 -19.09
N GLY A 27 18.19 1.36 -18.90
CA GLY A 27 16.82 1.02 -18.51
C GLY A 27 16.57 0.93 -17.00
N ASP A 28 17.61 1.13 -16.18
CA ASP A 28 17.51 1.21 -14.73
C ASP A 28 17.61 2.69 -14.30
N PHE A 29 16.57 3.18 -13.64
CA PHE A 29 16.47 4.56 -13.16
C PHE A 29 16.70 4.64 -11.64
N GLY A 30 17.39 3.64 -11.08
CA GLY A 30 17.65 3.54 -9.65
C GLY A 30 16.39 3.42 -8.81
N TRP A 31 15.35 2.81 -9.37
CA TRP A 31 14.06 2.58 -8.72
C TRP A 31 13.27 3.86 -8.40
N GLN A 32 13.53 4.96 -9.12
CA GLN A 32 12.74 6.18 -8.99
C GLN A 32 11.34 5.98 -9.59
N PRO A 33 10.26 6.11 -8.78
CA PRO A 33 8.91 5.94 -9.28
C PRO A 33 8.41 7.20 -10.01
N LEU A 34 7.36 7.03 -10.80
CA LEU A 34 6.48 8.11 -11.30
C LEU A 34 5.13 8.01 -10.59
N VAL A 35 4.62 9.13 -10.09
CA VAL A 35 3.44 9.16 -9.20
C VAL A 35 2.48 10.24 -9.67
N SER A 36 1.17 9.95 -9.65
CA SER A 36 0.11 10.94 -9.93
C SER A 36 -1.25 10.46 -9.39
N ALA A 37 -2.25 11.35 -9.42
CA ALA A 37 -3.65 10.97 -9.36
C ALA A 37 -4.22 10.75 -10.76
N PHE A 38 -5.38 10.11 -10.82
CA PHE A 38 -6.14 9.89 -12.05
C PHE A 38 -7.65 9.88 -11.77
N GLU A 39 -8.45 10.13 -12.79
CA GLU A 39 -9.90 9.95 -12.74
C GLU A 39 -10.24 8.49 -13.07
N PRO A 40 -10.85 7.72 -12.15
CA PRO A 40 -11.23 6.35 -12.46
C PRO A 40 -12.32 6.30 -13.52
N THR A 41 -12.22 5.33 -14.43
CA THR A 41 -13.21 5.13 -15.49
C THR A 41 -13.62 3.66 -15.59
N ILE A 42 -14.84 3.41 -16.05
CA ILE A 42 -15.30 2.04 -16.39
C ILE A 42 -14.40 1.43 -17.47
N GLU A 43 -13.97 2.23 -18.45
CA GLU A 43 -13.11 1.77 -19.54
C GLU A 43 -11.78 1.23 -19.03
N ASP A 44 -11.08 1.99 -18.17
CA ASP A 44 -9.79 1.55 -17.61
C ASP A 44 -9.96 0.33 -16.71
N MET A 45 -10.98 0.30 -15.85
CA MET A 45 -11.19 -0.82 -14.91
C MET A 45 -11.63 -2.12 -15.61
N LEU A 46 -12.33 -2.04 -16.75
CA LEU A 46 -12.71 -3.21 -17.55
C LEU A 46 -11.59 -3.67 -18.50
N SER A 47 -10.58 -2.82 -18.73
CA SER A 47 -9.52 -3.10 -19.69
C SER A 47 -8.60 -4.23 -19.27
N ASN A 48 -8.09 -4.97 -20.25
CA ASN A 48 -6.96 -5.89 -20.09
C ASN A 48 -5.68 -5.32 -20.72
N ARG A 49 -5.65 -4.02 -21.01
CA ARG A 49 -4.50 -3.39 -21.65
C ARG A 49 -3.27 -3.48 -20.75
N ALA A 50 -2.11 -3.63 -21.37
CA ALA A 50 -0.85 -3.41 -20.68
C ALA A 50 -0.58 -1.91 -20.53
N TYR A 51 -0.02 -1.50 -19.40
CA TYR A 51 0.54 -0.16 -19.20
C TYR A 51 2.06 -0.26 -19.11
N PHE A 52 2.77 0.56 -19.89
CA PHE A 52 4.24 0.57 -19.91
C PHE A 52 4.88 -0.80 -20.21
N GLY A 53 4.19 -1.66 -20.96
CA GLY A 53 4.62 -3.03 -21.26
C GLY A 53 4.32 -4.06 -20.16
N MET A 54 3.64 -3.66 -19.08
CA MET A 54 3.25 -4.55 -17.99
C MET A 54 1.79 -5.00 -18.16
N PRO A 55 1.54 -6.31 -18.35
CA PRO A 55 0.17 -6.83 -18.37
C PRO A 55 -0.49 -6.71 -16.99
N PRO A 56 -1.84 -6.73 -16.93
CA PRO A 56 -2.56 -6.83 -15.67
C PRO A 56 -2.18 -8.14 -14.97
N GLU A 57 -1.91 -8.07 -13.67
CA GLU A 57 -1.59 -9.24 -12.84
C GLU A 57 -2.83 -9.70 -12.09
N ALA A 58 -3.39 -8.83 -11.25
CA ALA A 58 -4.63 -9.09 -10.53
C ALA A 58 -5.26 -7.79 -10.02
N LEU A 59 -6.52 -7.90 -9.63
CA LEU A 59 -7.20 -6.94 -8.78
C LEU A 59 -7.13 -7.42 -7.32
N TYR A 60 -6.67 -6.55 -6.42
CA TYR A 60 -6.67 -6.81 -4.99
C TYR A 60 -7.76 -5.99 -4.31
N LEU A 61 -8.61 -6.70 -3.57
CA LEU A 61 -9.62 -6.12 -2.69
C LEU A 61 -9.17 -6.37 -1.27
N TRP A 62 -8.93 -5.31 -0.51
CA TRP A 62 -8.44 -5.44 0.84
C TRP A 62 -8.68 -4.17 1.64
N GLY A 63 -8.73 -4.24 2.97
CA GLY A 63 -8.83 -3.06 3.82
C GLY A 63 -9.07 -3.42 5.27
N THR A 64 -9.47 -2.44 6.07
CA THR A 64 -9.88 -2.67 7.46
C THR A 64 -11.20 -1.96 7.74
N LEU A 65 -12.09 -2.69 8.41
CA LEU A 65 -13.35 -2.19 8.93
C LEU A 65 -13.44 -2.50 10.41
N ARG A 66 -14.19 -1.67 11.13
CA ARG A 66 -14.41 -1.80 12.58
C ARG A 66 -15.90 -1.85 12.89
N ASP A 67 -16.28 -2.67 13.85
CA ASP A 67 -17.62 -2.63 14.44
C ASP A 67 -17.68 -1.68 15.65
N GLU A 68 -18.86 -1.59 16.28
CA GLU A 68 -19.10 -0.74 17.46
C GLU A 68 -18.28 -1.16 18.69
N ASP A 69 -17.85 -2.43 18.75
CA ASP A 69 -17.01 -2.98 19.82
C ASP A 69 -15.51 -2.69 19.57
N GLY A 70 -15.17 -2.12 18.39
CA GLY A 70 -13.81 -1.83 17.97
C GLY A 70 -13.06 -3.04 17.41
N GLU A 71 -13.76 -4.15 17.13
CA GLU A 71 -13.16 -5.32 16.49
C GLU A 71 -12.79 -5.01 15.05
N ILE A 72 -11.56 -5.37 14.67
CA ILE A 72 -11.03 -5.13 13.33
C ILE A 72 -11.38 -6.33 12.46
N TYR A 73 -11.86 -6.05 11.25
CA TYR A 73 -12.14 -6.99 10.19
C TYR A 73 -11.31 -6.59 8.97
N CYS A 74 -10.41 -7.46 8.56
CA CYS A 74 -9.59 -7.31 7.38
C CYS A 74 -10.01 -8.34 6.31
N PRO A 75 -10.98 -8.00 5.44
CA PRO A 75 -11.32 -8.81 4.29
C PRO A 75 -10.22 -8.67 3.22
N MET A 76 -9.85 -9.76 2.56
CA MET A 76 -8.87 -9.79 1.47
C MET A 76 -9.30 -10.76 0.36
N ARG A 77 -9.22 -10.33 -0.90
CA ARG A 77 -9.40 -11.18 -2.09
C ARG A 77 -8.53 -10.70 -3.24
N ARG A 78 -7.81 -11.64 -3.88
CA ARG A 78 -7.08 -11.41 -5.15
C ARG A 78 -7.87 -12.01 -6.32
N ILE A 79 -8.37 -11.19 -7.22
CA ILE A 79 -9.03 -11.62 -8.47
C ILE A 79 -7.97 -11.61 -9.59
N PRO A 80 -7.45 -12.78 -10.03
CA PRO A 80 -6.39 -12.85 -11.04
C PRO A 80 -6.85 -12.31 -12.40
N ALA A 81 -5.92 -11.76 -13.17
CA ALA A 81 -6.16 -11.40 -14.58
C ALA A 81 -6.27 -12.63 -15.51
N GLY A 82 -5.93 -13.83 -15.04
CA GLY A 82 -6.03 -15.07 -15.80
C GLY A 82 -4.81 -15.34 -16.68
N LEU A 83 -3.62 -14.92 -16.22
CA LEU A 83 -2.37 -15.18 -16.90
C LEU A 83 -2.01 -16.68 -16.81
N GLN A 84 -1.35 -17.22 -17.83
CA GLN A 84 -0.91 -18.63 -17.84
C GLN A 84 0.00 -18.97 -16.65
N THR A 85 0.70 -17.98 -16.10
CA THR A 85 1.60 -18.09 -14.95
C THR A 85 0.89 -18.03 -13.60
N ASP A 86 -0.42 -17.76 -13.55
CA ASP A 86 -1.15 -17.65 -12.29
C ASP A 86 -1.09 -18.97 -11.50
N ALA A 87 -0.40 -18.95 -10.36
CA ALA A 87 -0.20 -20.14 -9.53
C ALA A 87 -1.52 -20.66 -8.95
N LYS A 88 -1.72 -21.99 -8.95
CA LYS A 88 -2.84 -22.69 -8.28
C LYS A 88 -2.64 -22.81 -6.78
N ASP A 89 -2.58 -21.68 -6.07
CA ASP A 89 -2.31 -21.62 -4.64
C ASP A 89 -3.51 -21.20 -3.77
N THR A 90 -3.27 -21.07 -2.47
CA THR A 90 -4.29 -20.70 -1.48
C THR A 90 -4.73 -19.25 -1.57
N ARG A 91 -3.95 -18.34 -2.18
CA ARG A 91 -4.27 -16.90 -2.37
C ARG A 91 -5.42 -16.67 -3.35
N ARG A 92 -6.02 -17.76 -3.85
CA ARG A 92 -7.19 -17.79 -4.72
C ARG A 92 -8.52 -17.75 -3.97
N ARG A 93 -8.52 -17.68 -2.64
CA ARG A 93 -9.76 -17.62 -1.85
C ARG A 93 -9.91 -16.27 -1.15
N PHE A 94 -11.11 -16.04 -0.62
CA PHE A 94 -11.34 -14.94 0.31
C PHE A 94 -10.69 -15.28 1.65
N TYR A 95 -10.00 -14.30 2.21
CA TYR A 95 -9.53 -14.33 3.59
C TYR A 95 -10.22 -13.25 4.38
N LEU A 96 -10.64 -13.60 5.59
CA LEU A 96 -11.04 -12.64 6.60
C LEU A 96 -10.09 -12.82 7.76
N CYS A 97 -9.27 -11.81 8.05
CA CYS A 97 -8.53 -11.76 9.31
C CYS A 97 -9.27 -10.83 10.28
N THR A 98 -9.38 -11.21 11.54
CA THR A 98 -10.13 -10.42 12.52
C THR A 98 -9.56 -10.54 13.92
N THR A 99 -9.72 -9.49 14.72
CA THR A 99 -9.37 -9.50 16.13
C THR A 99 -10.44 -10.19 16.99
N LEU A 100 -11.60 -10.56 16.41
CA LEU A 100 -12.71 -11.15 17.15
C LEU A 100 -12.28 -12.42 17.90
N GLY A 101 -12.30 -12.36 19.24
CA GLY A 101 -11.86 -13.46 20.11
C GLY A 101 -10.34 -13.56 20.29
N HIS A 102 -9.58 -12.55 19.89
CA HIS A 102 -8.12 -12.51 19.93
C HIS A 102 -7.58 -11.15 20.43
N ASP A 103 -6.67 -11.19 21.40
CA ASP A 103 -6.09 -9.97 22.00
C ASP A 103 -4.75 -9.55 21.38
N ASP A 104 -4.08 -10.45 20.66
CA ASP A 104 -2.72 -10.28 20.14
C ASP A 104 -2.67 -9.76 18.68
N GLY A 105 -3.81 -9.67 18.01
CA GLY A 105 -3.93 -9.13 16.66
C GLY A 105 -5.04 -9.79 15.84
N MET A 106 -4.98 -9.61 14.53
CA MET A 106 -5.92 -10.21 13.59
C MET A 106 -5.53 -11.65 13.22
N HIS A 107 -6.47 -12.59 13.39
CA HIS A 107 -6.32 -14.00 13.03
C HIS A 107 -7.28 -14.42 11.92
N MET A 108 -6.90 -15.43 11.15
CA MET A 108 -7.75 -15.94 10.07
C MET A 108 -9.05 -16.53 10.62
N HIS A 109 -10.18 -15.95 10.22
CA HIS A 109 -11.51 -16.47 10.49
C HIS A 109 -11.84 -17.63 9.52
N PRO A 110 -12.47 -18.73 9.99
CA PRO A 110 -12.75 -19.91 9.16
C PRO A 110 -13.70 -19.65 7.99
N VAL A 111 -14.47 -18.55 7.99
CA VAL A 111 -15.44 -18.25 6.92
C VAL A 111 -14.82 -18.26 5.52
N GLY A 112 -13.55 -17.82 5.40
CA GLY A 112 -12.84 -17.81 4.11
C GLY A 112 -12.54 -19.20 3.55
N LYS A 113 -12.49 -20.25 4.39
CA LYS A 113 -12.17 -21.62 3.94
C LYS A 113 -13.22 -22.19 2.98
N GLU A 114 -14.48 -21.84 3.21
CA GLU A 114 -15.59 -22.30 2.39
C GLU A 114 -15.86 -21.40 1.19
N SER A 115 -15.17 -20.26 1.05
CA SER A 115 -15.34 -19.36 -0.10
C SER A 115 -14.95 -20.02 -1.41
N VAL A 116 -15.72 -19.76 -2.47
CA VAL A 116 -15.34 -20.17 -3.81
C VAL A 116 -13.98 -19.57 -4.19
N PRO A 117 -13.12 -20.36 -4.87
CA PRO A 117 -11.91 -19.83 -5.48
C PRO A 117 -12.23 -18.73 -6.50
N ASN A 118 -11.26 -17.87 -6.78
CA ASN A 118 -11.30 -16.86 -7.82
C ASN A 118 -11.16 -17.44 -9.24
N ASP A 119 -11.06 -18.76 -9.40
CA ASP A 119 -10.97 -19.40 -10.72
C ASP A 119 -12.33 -19.35 -11.46
N GLY A 120 -12.28 -19.15 -12.77
CA GLY A 120 -13.49 -19.18 -13.62
C GLY A 120 -14.51 -18.08 -13.35
N PHE A 121 -14.14 -17.05 -12.57
CA PHE A 121 -15.01 -15.91 -12.32
C PHE A 121 -15.46 -15.25 -13.62
N VAL A 122 -16.65 -14.66 -13.57
CA VAL A 122 -17.23 -13.93 -14.69
C VAL A 122 -17.08 -12.44 -14.43
N ARG A 123 -16.49 -11.72 -15.40
CA ARG A 123 -16.45 -10.26 -15.44
C ARG A 123 -17.38 -9.73 -16.53
N THR A 124 -18.38 -8.94 -16.16
CA THR A 124 -19.35 -8.35 -17.09
C THR A 124 -19.55 -6.87 -16.85
N LEU A 125 -20.01 -6.16 -17.87
CA LEU A 125 -20.53 -4.80 -17.78
C LEU A 125 -22.05 -4.88 -17.91
N GLU A 126 -22.77 -4.54 -16.86
CA GLU A 126 -24.23 -4.58 -16.79
C GLU A 126 -24.69 -3.22 -16.25
N GLU A 127 -25.61 -2.55 -16.95
CA GLU A 127 -26.22 -1.29 -16.48
C GLU A 127 -25.19 -0.20 -16.07
N GLY A 128 -24.05 -0.14 -16.77
CA GLY A 128 -22.99 0.84 -16.49
C GLY A 128 -22.09 0.51 -15.29
N ARG A 129 -22.18 -0.71 -14.76
CA ARG A 129 -21.43 -1.20 -13.61
C ARG A 129 -20.62 -2.43 -13.98
N ILE A 130 -19.42 -2.57 -13.44
CA ILE A 130 -18.61 -3.77 -13.63
C ILE A 130 -18.98 -4.76 -12.53
N HIS A 131 -19.16 -6.03 -12.91
CA HIS A 131 -19.49 -7.11 -12.00
C HIS A 131 -18.42 -8.19 -12.07
N TRP A 132 -17.90 -8.60 -10.92
CA TRP A 132 -17.14 -9.84 -10.77
C TRP A 132 -17.97 -10.84 -9.96
N ARG A 133 -18.26 -11.99 -10.54
CA ARG A 133 -19.03 -13.05 -9.90
C ARG A 133 -18.24 -14.34 -9.91
N SER A 134 -18.33 -15.11 -8.83
CA SER A 134 -17.78 -16.45 -8.79
C SER A 134 -18.32 -17.33 -9.93
N ASP A 135 -17.51 -18.28 -10.40
CA ASP A 135 -17.93 -19.29 -11.39
C ASP A 135 -19.21 -20.00 -10.92
N PRO A 136 -20.33 -19.97 -11.68
CA PRO A 136 -21.60 -20.60 -11.27
C PRO A 136 -21.50 -22.12 -11.04
N GLN A 137 -20.46 -22.78 -11.56
CA GLN A 137 -20.22 -24.22 -11.38
C GLN A 137 -19.27 -24.54 -10.22
N ALA A 138 -18.53 -23.56 -9.69
CA ALA A 138 -17.62 -23.78 -8.56
C ALA A 138 -18.38 -24.15 -7.28
N ARG A 139 -17.76 -24.96 -6.41
CA ARG A 139 -18.30 -25.33 -5.09
C ARG A 139 -17.80 -24.37 -4.02
N GLY A 140 -18.70 -23.92 -3.14
CA GLY A 140 -18.40 -23.07 -1.99
C GLY A 140 -19.32 -21.85 -1.90
N ASN A 141 -19.05 -20.99 -0.91
CA ASN A 141 -19.74 -19.73 -0.68
C ASN A 141 -19.40 -18.73 -1.79
N ARG A 142 -20.42 -18.16 -2.43
CA ARG A 142 -20.31 -17.26 -3.58
C ARG A 142 -19.75 -15.90 -3.21
N PHE A 143 -19.11 -15.24 -4.18
CA PHE A 143 -18.79 -13.83 -4.08
C PHE A 143 -19.40 -13.05 -5.24
N HIS A 144 -19.72 -11.79 -4.97
CA HIS A 144 -20.13 -10.81 -5.98
C HIS A 144 -19.56 -9.45 -5.62
N VAL A 145 -18.78 -8.88 -6.52
CA VAL A 145 -18.23 -7.53 -6.41
C VAL A 145 -18.81 -6.68 -7.51
N THR A 146 -19.18 -5.45 -7.19
CA THR A 146 -19.55 -4.45 -8.19
C THR A 146 -18.75 -3.17 -8.05
N TRP A 147 -18.56 -2.46 -9.16
CA TRP A 147 -17.76 -1.24 -9.19
C TRP A 147 -18.24 -0.24 -10.24
N THR A 148 -18.21 1.04 -9.88
CA THR A 148 -18.23 2.20 -10.77
C THR A 148 -17.16 3.21 -10.30
N PRO A 149 -16.89 4.28 -11.08
CA PRO A 149 -16.06 5.40 -10.63
C PRO A 149 -16.60 6.20 -9.42
N GLU A 150 -17.75 5.82 -8.86
CA GLU A 150 -18.41 6.51 -7.75
C GLU A 150 -18.60 5.60 -6.54
N ASP A 151 -18.92 4.33 -6.76
CA ASP A 151 -19.28 3.40 -5.70
C ASP A 151 -18.88 1.96 -6.00
N CYS A 152 -18.86 1.14 -4.96
CA CYS A 152 -18.65 -0.30 -5.09
C CYS A 152 -19.49 -1.08 -4.07
N SER A 153 -19.66 -2.37 -4.33
CA SER A 153 -20.17 -3.32 -3.35
C SER A 153 -19.34 -4.60 -3.37
N TRP A 154 -19.23 -5.26 -2.22
CA TRP A 154 -18.53 -6.52 -2.08
C TRP A 154 -19.32 -7.43 -1.14
N TYR A 155 -19.82 -8.52 -1.72
CA TYR A 155 -20.54 -9.58 -1.05
C TYR A 155 -19.70 -10.87 -1.04
N GLU A 156 -19.63 -11.50 0.13
CA GLU A 156 -19.11 -12.84 0.37
C GLU A 156 -20.18 -13.62 1.15
N GLU A 157 -20.73 -14.66 0.55
CA GLU A 157 -21.80 -15.47 1.14
C GLU A 157 -21.39 -16.02 2.52
N ASN A 158 -22.29 -15.89 3.50
CA ASN A 158 -22.10 -16.23 4.91
C ASN A 158 -21.00 -15.44 5.64
N GLY A 159 -20.36 -14.46 4.99
CA GLY A 159 -19.25 -13.70 5.57
C GLY A 159 -19.48 -12.20 5.65
N MET A 160 -19.85 -11.57 4.54
CA MET A 160 -19.78 -10.12 4.40
C MET A 160 -20.75 -9.59 3.34
N ASP A 161 -21.33 -8.44 3.62
CA ASP A 161 -22.07 -7.62 2.66
C ASP A 161 -21.78 -6.14 2.97
N ILE A 162 -20.91 -5.52 2.17
CA ILE A 162 -20.48 -4.14 2.34
C ILE A 162 -20.60 -3.36 1.03
N LYS A 163 -20.85 -2.06 1.14
CA LYS A 163 -20.90 -1.12 0.01
C LYS A 163 -20.36 0.24 0.42
N GLY A 164 -19.93 1.03 -0.55
CA GLY A 164 -19.28 2.28 -0.23
C GLY A 164 -19.06 3.19 -1.42
N LYS A 165 -18.52 4.37 -1.14
CA LYS A 165 -18.25 5.41 -2.13
C LYS A 165 -16.75 5.64 -2.29
N LEU A 166 -16.35 5.97 -3.51
CA LEU A 166 -14.97 6.31 -3.81
C LEU A 166 -14.55 7.58 -3.07
N VAL A 167 -13.41 7.52 -2.39
CA VAL A 167 -12.63 8.67 -1.96
C VAL A 167 -11.86 9.16 -3.19
N LYS A 168 -12.30 10.28 -3.77
CA LYS A 168 -11.78 10.80 -5.04
C LYS A 168 -10.57 11.71 -4.86
N PRO A 169 -9.65 11.79 -5.84
CA PRO A 169 -9.56 10.92 -7.04
C PRO A 169 -8.85 9.58 -6.74
N GLY A 170 -8.68 8.73 -7.77
CA GLY A 170 -7.80 7.57 -7.68
C GLY A 170 -6.33 7.98 -7.67
N MET A 171 -5.46 7.11 -7.15
CA MET A 171 -4.01 7.32 -7.09
C MET A 171 -3.28 6.21 -7.84
N HIS A 172 -2.15 6.53 -8.45
CA HIS A 172 -1.31 5.51 -9.07
C HIS A 172 0.17 5.83 -8.96
N TRP A 173 0.99 4.80 -9.16
CA TRP A 173 2.41 4.98 -9.37
C TRP A 173 2.98 3.87 -10.24
N TYR A 174 4.02 4.22 -10.98
CA TYR A 174 4.80 3.31 -11.82
C TYR A 174 6.23 3.25 -11.28
N LEU A 175 6.68 2.05 -10.94
CA LEU A 175 8.07 1.75 -10.63
C LEU A 175 8.74 1.14 -11.85
N PRO A 176 9.55 1.92 -12.59
CA PRO A 176 10.30 1.39 -13.71
C PRO A 176 11.43 0.49 -13.21
N GLY A 177 11.62 -0.62 -13.91
CA GLY A 177 12.81 -1.44 -13.75
C GLY A 177 13.00 -2.35 -14.95
N ARG A 178 14.24 -2.79 -15.13
CA ARG A 178 14.68 -3.46 -16.36
C ARG A 178 14.13 -4.88 -16.50
N ASP A 179 14.13 -5.61 -15.38
CA ASP A 179 13.79 -7.04 -15.30
C ASP A 179 12.69 -7.33 -14.25
N ALA A 180 12.28 -6.29 -13.52
CA ALA A 180 11.22 -6.28 -12.52
C ALA A 180 10.62 -4.87 -12.48
N GLY A 181 9.32 -4.74 -12.22
CA GLY A 181 8.62 -3.46 -12.28
C GLY A 181 7.15 -3.65 -11.93
N MET A 182 6.51 -2.56 -11.53
CA MET A 182 5.12 -2.56 -11.09
C MET A 182 4.45 -1.25 -11.47
N TYR A 183 3.21 -1.33 -11.96
CA TYR A 183 2.29 -0.21 -12.00
C TYR A 183 1.12 -0.54 -11.08
N TYR A 184 1.01 0.25 -10.02
CA TYR A 184 0.04 0.07 -8.96
C TYR A 184 -1.00 1.19 -9.03
N VAL A 185 -2.25 0.79 -8.86
CA VAL A 185 -3.41 1.67 -8.83
C VAL A 185 -4.11 1.48 -7.49
N ALA A 186 -4.45 2.56 -6.81
CA ALA A 186 -5.28 2.56 -5.61
C ALA A 186 -6.57 3.33 -5.84
N ASN A 187 -7.70 2.65 -5.64
CA ASN A 187 -9.01 3.29 -5.48
C ASN A 187 -9.49 2.99 -4.06
N ILE A 188 -9.57 4.03 -3.22
CA ILE A 188 -9.98 3.87 -1.83
C ILE A 188 -11.49 4.08 -1.75
N PHE A 189 -12.22 3.13 -1.21
CA PHE A 189 -13.65 3.26 -0.95
C PHE A 189 -13.91 3.33 0.56
N GLU A 190 -14.74 4.29 0.98
CA GLU A 190 -15.29 4.32 2.34
C GLU A 190 -16.54 3.46 2.38
N MET A 191 -16.50 2.41 3.20
CA MET A 191 -17.43 1.28 3.19
C MET A 191 -18.25 1.21 4.49
N GLU A 192 -19.48 0.75 4.35
CA GLU A 192 -20.35 0.34 5.45
C GLU A 192 -21.11 -0.95 5.10
N GLY A 193 -21.56 -1.67 6.11
CA GLY A 193 -22.39 -2.85 5.92
C GLY A 193 -22.28 -3.82 7.08
N THR A 194 -22.21 -5.11 6.77
CA THR A 194 -22.07 -6.15 7.78
C THR A 194 -20.96 -7.14 7.48
N ILE A 195 -20.25 -7.56 8.53
CA ILE A 195 -19.30 -8.69 8.50
C ILE A 195 -19.65 -9.60 9.68
N LEU A 196 -19.85 -10.89 9.42
CA LEU A 196 -20.27 -11.89 10.42
C LEU A 196 -21.52 -11.46 11.21
N GLY A 197 -22.43 -10.74 10.56
CA GLY A 197 -23.66 -10.20 11.17
C GLY A 197 -23.49 -8.95 12.03
N LYS A 198 -22.26 -8.47 12.22
CA LYS A 198 -21.96 -7.22 12.94
C LYS A 198 -21.94 -6.05 11.96
N LYS A 199 -22.50 -4.90 12.37
CA LYS A 199 -22.38 -3.66 11.59
C LYS A 199 -20.94 -3.18 11.61
N VAL A 200 -20.44 -2.79 10.45
CA VAL A 200 -19.06 -2.31 10.31
C VAL A 200 -18.99 -1.05 9.47
N ARG A 201 -17.98 -0.22 9.75
CA ARG A 201 -17.54 0.91 8.92
C ARG A 201 -16.03 0.87 8.74
N GLY A 202 -15.54 1.29 7.59
CA GLY A 202 -14.11 1.27 7.31
C GLY A 202 -13.80 1.70 5.90
N MET A 203 -12.64 1.31 5.41
CA MET A 203 -12.21 1.62 4.06
C MET A 203 -11.50 0.42 3.43
N ILE A 204 -11.63 0.30 2.11
CA ILE A 204 -10.95 -0.74 1.32
C ILE A 204 -10.22 -0.12 0.14
N GLY A 205 -9.08 -0.71 -0.21
CA GLY A 205 -8.43 -0.58 -1.51
C GLY A 205 -9.11 -1.49 -2.53
N PHE A 206 -9.29 -0.95 -3.74
CA PHE A 206 -9.71 -1.65 -4.93
C PHE A 206 -8.61 -1.43 -5.97
N ASP A 207 -7.64 -2.35 -5.97
CA ASP A 207 -6.30 -2.08 -6.48
C ASP A 207 -5.95 -2.98 -7.68
N PRO A 208 -6.14 -2.50 -8.92
CA PRO A 208 -5.54 -3.13 -10.09
C PRO A 208 -4.02 -3.01 -10.05
N ILE A 209 -3.33 -4.14 -10.18
CA ILE A 209 -1.87 -4.18 -10.25
C ILE A 209 -1.45 -4.73 -11.60
N HIS A 210 -0.49 -4.07 -12.22
CA HIS A 210 0.19 -4.52 -13.43
C HIS A 210 1.64 -4.80 -13.09
N MET A 211 2.15 -5.94 -13.53
CA MET A 211 3.50 -6.39 -13.21
C MET A 211 4.32 -6.60 -14.47
N TYR A 212 5.64 -6.57 -14.32
CA TYR A 212 6.54 -7.07 -15.36
C TYR A 212 6.09 -8.44 -15.88
N GLU A 213 6.31 -8.75 -17.16
CA GLU A 213 5.89 -10.02 -17.75
C GLU A 213 6.35 -11.25 -16.94
N GLY A 214 5.40 -12.10 -16.56
CA GLY A 214 5.63 -13.26 -15.68
C GLY A 214 5.88 -12.89 -14.21
N GLY A 215 5.59 -11.66 -13.82
CA GLY A 215 5.64 -11.15 -12.45
C GLY A 215 4.35 -11.44 -11.69
N GLU A 216 4.49 -11.64 -10.38
CA GLU A 216 3.39 -11.91 -9.44
C GLU A 216 3.80 -11.33 -8.08
N ILE A 217 2.94 -10.47 -7.51
CA ILE A 217 3.24 -9.78 -6.25
C ILE A 217 3.52 -10.80 -5.12
N TYR A 218 4.50 -10.45 -4.27
CA TYR A 218 5.04 -11.28 -3.19
C TYR A 218 5.72 -12.59 -3.63
N LYS A 219 5.86 -12.85 -4.94
CA LYS A 219 6.49 -14.08 -5.45
C LYS A 219 7.65 -13.84 -6.39
N THR A 220 7.36 -13.35 -7.59
CA THR A 220 8.32 -13.32 -8.70
C THR A 220 8.31 -11.95 -9.37
N LYS A 221 9.50 -11.41 -9.65
CA LYS A 221 9.69 -10.08 -10.26
C LYS A 221 8.98 -8.93 -9.54
N ASP A 222 8.74 -9.11 -8.25
CA ASP A 222 8.29 -8.07 -7.35
C ASP A 222 9.51 -7.33 -6.82
N ALA A 223 9.78 -6.16 -7.41
CA ALA A 223 10.94 -5.36 -7.07
C ALA A 223 10.94 -4.91 -5.59
N LEU A 224 9.76 -4.68 -5.00
CA LEU A 224 9.67 -4.19 -3.62
C LEU A 224 10.31 -5.17 -2.64
N VAL A 225 9.99 -6.46 -2.81
CA VAL A 225 10.47 -7.54 -1.95
C VAL A 225 11.80 -8.13 -2.44
N GLN A 226 11.94 -8.41 -3.74
CA GLN A 226 13.09 -9.14 -4.27
C GLN A 226 14.37 -8.31 -4.33
N GLU A 227 14.23 -7.03 -4.70
CA GLU A 227 15.35 -6.08 -4.73
C GLU A 227 15.54 -5.36 -3.39
N LYS A 228 14.76 -5.77 -2.38
CA LYS A 228 14.75 -5.22 -1.02
C LYS A 228 14.66 -3.69 -1.06
N LEU A 229 13.67 -3.17 -1.78
CA LEU A 229 13.50 -1.72 -1.95
C LEU A 229 12.63 -1.13 -0.86
N GLU A 230 11.55 -1.81 -0.52
CA GLU A 230 10.52 -1.33 0.38
C GLU A 230 11.00 -1.37 1.83
N LEU A 231 10.97 -0.22 2.49
CA LEU A 231 11.03 -0.12 3.94
C LEU A 231 9.64 0.11 4.51
N VAL A 232 8.86 0.98 3.85
CA VAL A 232 7.48 1.33 4.18
C VAL A 232 6.68 1.34 2.89
N TRP A 233 5.49 0.74 2.92
CA TRP A 233 4.48 0.89 1.89
C TRP A 233 3.12 0.96 2.57
N TYR A 234 2.40 2.07 2.40
CA TYR A 234 1.09 2.26 3.01
C TYR A 234 0.15 2.97 2.05
N THR A 235 -1.00 2.36 1.80
CA THR A 235 -2.20 3.07 1.33
C THR A 235 -3.07 3.36 2.53
N TRP A 236 -3.58 4.59 2.64
CA TRP A 236 -4.27 5.01 3.84
C TRP A 236 -5.29 6.11 3.58
N ALA A 237 -6.26 6.20 4.49
CA ALA A 237 -7.19 7.31 4.57
C ALA A 237 -7.72 7.47 6.00
N THR A 238 -8.01 8.71 6.39
CA THR A 238 -8.60 9.07 7.68
C THR A 238 -9.68 10.11 7.47
N ARG A 239 -10.93 9.71 7.68
CA ARG A 239 -12.08 10.60 7.84
C ARG A 239 -12.08 11.14 9.27
N TYR A 240 -12.23 12.44 9.41
CA TYR A 240 -12.35 13.11 10.71
C TYR A 240 -13.81 13.46 11.01
N LYS A 241 -14.13 13.66 12.30
CA LYS A 241 -15.50 13.99 12.74
C LYS A 241 -16.02 15.33 12.21
N ASP A 242 -15.13 16.21 11.78
CA ASP A 242 -15.48 17.48 11.12
C ASP A 242 -15.85 17.31 9.63
N GLY A 243 -15.79 16.08 9.11
CA GLY A 243 -16.08 15.73 7.73
C GLY A 243 -14.88 15.77 6.78
N SER A 244 -13.76 16.37 7.20
CA SER A 244 -12.53 16.37 6.39
C SER A 244 -11.97 14.96 6.23
N ILE A 245 -11.18 14.74 5.18
CA ILE A 245 -10.46 13.50 4.97
C ILE A 245 -9.05 13.82 4.49
N ASP A 246 -8.08 13.08 5.01
CA ASP A 246 -6.79 12.94 4.36
C ASP A 246 -6.69 11.51 3.82
N PHE A 247 -6.17 11.34 2.62
CA PHE A 247 -5.87 10.02 2.06
C PHE A 247 -4.59 10.07 1.25
N GLY A 248 -3.93 8.93 1.09
CA GLY A 248 -2.65 8.93 0.41
C GLY A 248 -2.03 7.56 0.24
N HIS A 249 -0.84 7.61 -0.37
CA HIS A 249 0.06 6.48 -0.46
C HIS A 249 1.46 6.95 -0.11
N PHE A 250 2.00 6.44 0.99
CA PHE A 250 3.34 6.78 1.48
C PHE A 250 4.26 5.58 1.30
N THR A 251 5.39 5.81 0.66
CA THR A 251 6.46 4.82 0.53
C THR A 251 7.79 5.38 0.98
N LEU A 252 8.58 4.53 1.62
CA LEU A 252 9.96 4.80 1.99
C LEU A 252 10.79 3.59 1.57
N GLY A 253 11.97 3.84 1.00
CA GLY A 253 12.79 2.75 0.50
C GLY A 253 14.25 3.08 0.30
N HIS A 254 14.97 2.09 -0.23
CA HIS A 254 16.37 2.24 -0.64
C HIS A 254 16.48 2.90 -2.02
N ASP A 255 17.69 3.36 -2.33
CA ASP A 255 18.03 4.00 -3.61
C ASP A 255 17.15 5.24 -3.86
N MET A 256 16.45 5.30 -5.00
CA MET A 256 15.51 6.39 -5.30
C MET A 256 14.05 6.01 -5.05
N PHE A 257 13.79 4.83 -4.47
CA PHE A 257 12.44 4.40 -4.14
C PHE A 257 11.94 5.16 -2.90
N GLY A 258 10.89 5.95 -3.10
CA GLY A 258 10.25 6.73 -2.05
C GLY A 258 9.44 7.87 -2.65
N PHE A 259 8.20 8.00 -2.18
CA PHE A 259 7.31 9.09 -2.53
C PHE A 259 6.16 9.21 -1.53
N ALA A 260 5.54 10.38 -1.53
CA ALA A 260 4.26 10.61 -0.89
C ALA A 260 3.29 11.17 -1.91
N ILE A 261 2.08 10.63 -1.96
CA ILE A 261 0.91 11.26 -2.57
C ILE A 261 -0.13 11.48 -1.46
N LEU A 262 -0.74 12.66 -1.45
CA LEU A 262 -1.69 13.09 -0.43
C LEU A 262 -2.85 13.82 -1.12
N GLY A 263 -4.07 13.40 -0.82
CA GLY A 263 -5.32 14.03 -1.23
C GLY A 263 -6.19 14.45 -0.05
N ASN A 264 -7.22 15.26 -0.32
CA ASN A 264 -8.16 15.74 0.69
C ASN A 264 -9.64 15.67 0.27
N GLU A 265 -10.56 16.16 1.11
CA GLU A 265 -12.01 16.14 0.87
C GLU A 265 -12.46 16.91 -0.37
N LYS A 266 -11.62 17.83 -0.88
CA LYS A 266 -11.89 18.64 -2.08
C LYS A 266 -11.39 17.98 -3.36
N GLY A 267 -10.76 16.81 -3.26
CA GLY A 267 -10.09 16.15 -4.38
C GLY A 267 -8.79 16.83 -4.81
N GLU A 268 -8.24 17.74 -4.00
CA GLU A 268 -6.94 18.35 -4.26
C GLU A 268 -5.85 17.31 -3.96
N VAL A 269 -4.93 17.10 -4.90
CA VAL A 269 -3.84 16.13 -4.74
C VAL A 269 -2.49 16.81 -4.87
N ARG A 270 -1.56 16.43 -3.98
CA ARG A 270 -0.15 16.77 -4.07
C ARG A 270 0.68 15.51 -3.97
N PHE A 271 1.78 15.46 -4.71
CA PHE A 271 2.78 14.41 -4.56
C PHE A 271 4.18 15.00 -4.47
N THR A 272 5.05 14.31 -3.76
CA THR A 272 6.46 14.65 -3.65
C THR A 272 7.27 13.37 -3.62
N TYR A 273 8.54 13.52 -3.92
CA TYR A 273 9.50 12.47 -3.76
C TYR A 273 10.70 12.90 -2.89
N ASP A 274 10.62 14.10 -2.33
CA ASP A 274 11.48 14.54 -1.24
C ASP A 274 10.90 13.98 0.05
N VAL A 275 11.27 12.73 0.30
CA VAL A 275 10.76 11.95 1.42
C VAL A 275 11.92 11.28 2.16
N THR A 276 11.80 11.21 3.47
CA THR A 276 12.76 10.51 4.33
C THR A 276 12.03 10.04 5.59
N GLY A 277 12.64 9.16 6.36
CA GLY A 277 12.01 8.66 7.56
C GLY A 277 12.79 7.57 8.26
N THR A 278 12.19 7.07 9.33
CA THR A 278 12.73 6.00 10.16
C THR A 278 11.60 5.11 10.66
N ILE A 279 11.82 3.81 10.66
CA ILE A 279 10.90 2.83 11.26
C ILE A 279 11.43 2.44 12.63
N ASP A 280 10.54 2.32 13.60
CA ASP A 280 10.82 1.70 14.88
C ASP A 280 10.19 0.31 14.91
N PHE A 281 11.02 -0.74 14.99
CA PHE A 281 10.58 -2.13 15.15
C PHE A 281 10.55 -2.57 16.62
N GLY A 282 10.82 -1.66 17.55
CA GLY A 282 10.87 -1.92 18.98
C GLY A 282 11.86 -3.02 19.38
N ALA A 283 11.66 -3.55 20.59
CA ALA A 283 12.47 -4.66 21.11
C ALA A 283 12.17 -6.00 20.39
N ASN A 284 11.01 -6.10 19.74
CA ASN A 284 10.59 -7.32 19.05
C ASN A 284 11.29 -7.49 17.68
N GLY A 285 11.76 -6.40 17.08
CA GLY A 285 12.59 -6.42 15.87
C GLY A 285 11.85 -6.84 14.59
N TYR A 286 10.52 -6.96 14.62
CA TYR A 286 9.72 -7.50 13.54
C TYR A 286 8.48 -6.66 13.24
N TRP A 287 7.61 -6.47 14.23
CA TRP A 287 6.45 -5.59 14.16
C TRP A 287 6.87 -4.14 14.40
N GLN A 288 6.50 -3.27 13.47
CA GLN A 288 6.65 -1.83 13.62
C GLN A 288 5.82 -1.33 14.82
N GLU A 289 6.46 -0.53 15.67
CA GLU A 289 5.87 0.19 16.81
C GLU A 289 5.62 1.68 16.48
N GLY A 290 6.21 2.16 15.38
CA GLY A 290 5.92 3.48 14.83
C GLY A 290 6.77 3.78 13.58
N ILE A 291 6.34 4.77 12.81
CA ILE A 291 7.10 5.29 11.66
C ILE A 291 7.10 6.81 11.76
N ARG A 292 8.29 7.41 11.62
CA ARG A 292 8.44 8.86 11.40
C ARG A 292 8.76 9.10 9.94
N TYR A 293 8.07 10.04 9.33
CA TYR A 293 8.11 10.26 7.90
C TYR A 293 8.03 11.75 7.57
N SER A 294 9.00 12.28 6.84
CA SER A 294 8.98 13.66 6.36
C SER A 294 8.53 13.69 4.91
N ALA A 295 7.52 14.52 4.61
CA ALA A 295 7.07 14.80 3.26
C ALA A 295 6.37 16.16 3.21
N PHE A 296 6.42 16.83 2.05
CA PHE A 296 5.79 18.14 1.84
C PHE A 296 6.31 19.26 2.77
N GLY A 297 7.52 19.08 3.32
CA GLY A 297 8.11 19.96 4.34
C GLY A 297 7.44 19.84 5.71
N ASP A 298 6.72 18.75 5.96
CA ASP A 298 6.02 18.45 7.20
C ASP A 298 6.45 17.09 7.74
N GLU A 299 6.36 16.90 9.05
CA GLU A 299 6.54 15.61 9.70
C GLU A 299 5.20 14.88 9.84
N TRP A 300 5.24 13.58 9.59
CA TRP A 300 4.13 12.64 9.68
C TRP A 300 4.54 11.47 10.57
N GLU A 301 3.56 10.90 11.24
CA GLU A 301 3.74 9.71 12.05
C GLU A 301 2.68 8.65 11.71
N PHE A 302 3.13 7.40 11.65
CA PHE A 302 2.26 6.24 11.68
C PHE A 302 2.13 5.76 13.12
N MET A 303 0.89 5.69 13.59
CA MET A 303 0.52 5.14 14.88
C MET A 303 -0.11 3.77 14.64
N PRO A 304 0.60 2.66 14.92
CA PRO A 304 0.02 1.33 14.76
C PRO A 304 -1.17 1.15 15.71
N ASP A 305 -2.21 0.47 15.24
CA ASP A 305 -3.27 0.01 16.13
C ASP A 305 -2.71 -1.14 17.00
N PRO A 306 -2.92 -1.13 18.34
CA PRO A 306 -2.42 -2.19 19.22
C PRO A 306 -2.86 -3.60 18.82
N ARG A 307 -4.03 -3.75 18.19
CA ARG A 307 -4.57 -5.02 17.68
C ARG A 307 -4.49 -5.12 16.15
N GLY A 308 -3.86 -4.13 15.49
CA GLY A 308 -3.75 -4.02 14.03
C GLY A 308 -2.74 -4.97 13.38
N ARG A 309 -2.06 -5.84 14.13
CA ARG A 309 -1.05 -6.76 13.58
C ARG A 309 -1.72 -7.94 12.89
N LEU A 310 -1.28 -8.29 11.68
CA LEU A 310 -1.80 -9.45 10.95
C LEU A 310 -1.10 -10.75 11.36
N VAL A 311 -1.40 -11.24 12.57
CA VAL A 311 -0.74 -12.40 13.18
C VAL A 311 -1.14 -13.72 12.52
N GLY A 312 -2.38 -13.83 12.07
CA GLY A 312 -2.97 -15.09 11.57
C GLY A 312 -2.37 -15.65 10.28
N LEU A 313 -1.56 -14.87 9.54
CA LEU A 313 -0.89 -15.32 8.32
C LEU A 313 0.50 -15.93 8.58
N GLY A 314 0.95 -15.97 9.84
CA GLY A 314 2.29 -16.42 10.21
C GLY A 314 3.36 -15.37 9.92
N THR A 315 4.62 -15.80 9.85
CA THR A 315 5.75 -14.90 9.59
C THR A 315 5.80 -14.51 8.11
N LEU A 316 5.67 -13.22 7.83
CA LEU A 316 5.76 -12.58 6.52
C LEU A 316 7.14 -11.91 6.37
N LYS A 317 7.59 -11.68 5.14
CA LYS A 317 8.83 -10.92 4.89
C LYS A 317 8.67 -9.43 5.23
N ASN A 318 7.44 -8.96 5.08
CA ASN A 318 6.95 -7.60 5.15
C ASN A 318 5.70 -7.62 6.05
N PRO A 319 5.86 -7.77 7.39
CA PRO A 319 4.75 -7.75 8.34
C PRO A 319 3.79 -6.58 8.10
N GLN A 320 2.51 -6.92 8.11
CA GLN A 320 1.42 -6.01 7.79
C GLN A 320 0.74 -5.55 9.08
N VAL A 321 0.59 -4.24 9.24
CA VAL A 321 0.00 -3.63 10.44
C VAL A 321 -0.95 -2.51 10.03
N ASP A 322 -2.21 -2.61 10.46
CA ASP A 322 -3.16 -1.52 10.42
C ASP A 322 -2.86 -0.47 11.50
N GLY A 323 -3.17 0.78 11.22
CA GLY A 323 -3.01 1.88 12.16
C GLY A 323 -3.54 3.16 11.57
N ARG A 324 -2.90 4.28 11.89
CA ARG A 324 -3.30 5.59 11.36
C ARG A 324 -2.11 6.47 11.08
N TRP A 325 -2.09 7.06 9.89
CA TRP A 325 -1.19 8.17 9.57
C TRP A 325 -1.80 9.48 10.02
N ARG A 326 -0.96 10.38 10.54
CA ARG A 326 -1.33 11.78 10.72
C ARG A 326 -0.11 12.68 10.55
N ARG A 327 -0.37 13.95 10.26
CA ARG A 327 0.63 15.00 10.42
C ARG A 327 0.91 15.17 11.92
N VAL A 328 2.19 15.31 12.29
CA VAL A 328 2.59 15.54 13.68
C VAL A 328 1.94 16.83 14.19
N GLY A 329 1.30 16.76 15.37
CA GLY A 329 0.60 17.88 15.98
C GLY A 329 -0.83 18.09 15.48
N ASP A 330 -1.31 17.30 14.52
CA ASP A 330 -2.72 17.32 14.13
C ASP A 330 -3.62 16.80 15.26
N ALA A 331 -4.58 17.63 15.65
CA ALA A 331 -5.51 17.39 16.74
C ALA A 331 -6.93 17.05 16.28
N ARG A 332 -7.19 16.93 14.97
CA ARG A 332 -8.50 16.52 14.45
C ARG A 332 -8.86 15.12 14.98
N GLU A 333 -10.10 14.97 15.42
CA GLU A 333 -10.61 13.68 15.92
C GLU A 333 -10.97 12.76 14.75
N PRO A 334 -10.40 11.54 14.68
CA PRO A 334 -10.78 10.58 13.64
C PRO A 334 -12.21 10.07 13.88
N ASP A 335 -12.93 9.83 12.80
CA ASP A 335 -14.20 9.09 12.77
C ASP A 335 -13.98 7.68 12.23
N VAL A 336 -13.40 7.56 11.04
CA VAL A 336 -13.10 6.28 10.37
C VAL A 336 -11.72 6.38 9.73
N TRP A 337 -10.94 5.32 9.79
CA TRP A 337 -9.65 5.26 9.13
C TRP A 337 -9.35 3.84 8.65
N PHE A 338 -8.43 3.78 7.69
CA PHE A 338 -7.60 2.62 7.45
C PHE A 338 -6.20 3.11 7.14
N ALA A 339 -5.19 2.38 7.58
CA ALA A 339 -3.85 2.57 7.08
C ALA A 339 -3.19 1.21 7.11
N TRP A 340 -3.34 0.52 6.00
CA TRP A 340 -2.76 -0.78 5.83
C TRP A 340 -1.48 -0.65 5.06
N GLY A 341 -0.49 -1.37 5.53
CA GLY A 341 0.80 -1.31 4.93
C GLY A 341 1.78 -2.20 5.61
N GLU A 342 2.94 -2.21 5.01
CA GLU A 342 3.97 -3.19 5.23
C GLU A 342 5.24 -2.47 5.64
N ALA A 343 5.96 -3.08 6.58
CA ALA A 343 7.32 -2.69 6.90
C ALA A 343 8.20 -3.94 6.85
N ALA A 344 9.32 -3.86 6.13
CA ALA A 344 10.20 -5.01 5.91
C ALA A 344 11.45 -4.93 6.83
N PRO A 345 11.44 -5.56 8.02
CA PRO A 345 12.54 -5.44 8.99
C PRO A 345 13.88 -5.95 8.43
N ALA A 346 13.84 -6.92 7.52
CA ALA A 346 15.02 -7.45 6.85
C ALA A 346 15.69 -6.46 5.87
N HIS A 347 15.00 -5.39 5.48
CA HIS A 347 15.52 -4.35 4.60
C HIS A 347 16.17 -3.22 5.41
N GLY A 348 15.79 -3.06 6.68
CA GLY A 348 16.38 -2.13 7.63
C GLY A 348 15.36 -1.12 8.15
N SER A 349 15.83 -0.09 8.86
CA SER A 349 14.97 0.92 9.47
C SER A 349 15.13 2.32 8.87
N ARG A 350 16.04 2.49 7.90
CA ARG A 350 16.34 3.77 7.23
C ARG A 350 16.74 3.55 5.77
N PRO A 351 16.39 4.49 4.87
CA PRO A 351 16.87 4.48 3.49
C PRO A 351 18.39 4.38 3.39
N THR A 352 18.86 3.63 2.40
CA THR A 352 20.28 3.61 2.01
C THR A 352 20.41 3.79 0.51
N ASN A 353 21.32 4.65 0.06
CA ASN A 353 21.66 4.75 -1.35
C ASN A 353 22.72 3.69 -1.72
N ARG A 354 22.32 2.64 -2.44
CA ARG A 354 23.19 1.56 -2.93
C ARG A 354 23.75 1.85 -4.32
N LEU A 355 23.32 2.95 -4.95
CA LEU A 355 23.69 3.39 -6.31
C LEU A 355 24.36 4.77 -6.28
N PRO A 356 25.55 4.93 -5.66
CA PRO A 356 26.18 6.24 -5.48
C PRO A 356 26.56 6.94 -6.80
N GLY A 357 26.65 6.21 -7.92
CA GLY A 357 26.91 6.80 -9.24
C GLY A 357 25.69 7.39 -9.94
N LEU A 358 24.46 7.05 -9.52
CA LEU A 358 23.23 7.50 -10.17
C LEU A 358 23.06 9.02 -10.18
N GLY A 359 23.66 9.70 -9.19
CA GLY A 359 23.43 11.10 -8.90
C GLY A 359 22.61 11.27 -7.62
N THR A 360 22.30 12.52 -7.27
CA THR A 360 21.51 12.86 -6.09
C THR A 360 20.25 13.59 -6.53
N ARG A 361 19.13 13.26 -5.89
CA ARG A 361 17.89 14.03 -6.06
C ARG A 361 18.05 15.43 -5.49
N VAL A 362 17.78 16.44 -6.30
CA VAL A 362 17.65 17.82 -5.80
C VAL A 362 16.17 18.08 -5.54
N GLY A 363 15.82 18.26 -4.26
CA GLY A 363 14.47 18.63 -3.85
C GLY A 363 14.14 20.06 -4.30
N VAL A 364 12.89 20.28 -4.72
CA VAL A 364 12.37 21.61 -5.02
C VAL A 364 11.47 22.01 -3.87
N ASN A 365 11.79 23.11 -3.18
CA ASN A 365 10.90 23.65 -2.16
C ASN A 365 9.75 24.41 -2.84
N PHE A 366 8.64 23.70 -3.07
CA PHE A 366 7.45 24.27 -3.72
C PHE A 366 6.73 25.33 -2.87
N ARG A 367 7.09 25.56 -1.59
CA ARG A 367 6.49 26.63 -0.77
C ARG A 367 6.86 28.06 -1.23
N LYS A 368 7.62 28.20 -2.32
CA LYS A 368 8.08 29.48 -2.87
C LYS A 368 7.34 29.98 -4.11
N TYR A 369 6.32 29.27 -4.59
CA TYR A 369 5.51 29.70 -5.74
C TYR A 369 4.02 29.69 -5.44
#